data_AF-A0A0X8HRF6-F1
#
_entry.id   AF-A0A0X8HRF6-F1
#
_cell.length_a   1.000
_cell.length_b   1.000
_cell.length_c   1.000
_cell.angle_alpha   90.00
_cell.angle_beta   90.00
_cell.angle_gamma   90.00
#
_symmetry.space_group_name_H-M   'P 1'
#
loop_
_entity.id
_entity.type
_entity.pdbx_description
1 polymer ?
#
loop_
_entity_poly.entity_id
_entity_poly.type
_entity_poly.pdbx_seq_one_letter_code
_entity_poly.pdbx_strand_id
1 'polypeptide(L)'
;MVLSITEKSYLIDSLSCNPPIRPDGRSSNQFRPIEISTEFLSSSNGSSRIILSDGSECIVSVKSKVVDFNLDPELVVVDVDIAGHRDDSVFVRSIVSMLNNLILRDFNMEKLHLTKRYGFKLFVDVLVLCSSSYPLTPISLAIYSALNSTYLPKLVSNKDDLQIDELPMFHDFDFEKLQVDVPLLFTVAVIDDVVVVDPSSMEDEVACNGLVITWSNGTVCAPIRSIGLNEDYSSGFDVKHIMMAIDVIKECAPKVVKALNAV
;
A
#
# COMPACT_ATOMS: atom_id res chain seq x y z
N MET A 1 -21.46 1.29 -2.80
CA MET A 1 -22.39 2.06 -3.68
C MET A 1 -23.69 1.29 -3.74
N VAL A 2 -24.86 1.91 -3.53
CA VAL A 2 -26.11 1.13 -3.55
C VAL A 2 -26.55 0.89 -5.00
N LEU A 3 -26.39 -0.36 -5.46
CA LEU A 3 -26.85 -0.83 -6.78
C LEU A 3 -28.17 -1.60 -6.65
N SER A 4 -29.04 -1.50 -7.65
CA SER A 4 -30.25 -2.31 -7.73
C SER A 4 -29.94 -3.77 -8.05
N ILE A 5 -30.85 -4.68 -7.69
CA ILE A 5 -30.69 -6.12 -7.94
C ILE A 5 -30.48 -6.40 -9.43
N THR A 6 -31.16 -5.67 -10.32
CA THR A 6 -31.04 -5.84 -11.78
C THR A 6 -29.68 -5.36 -12.30
N GLU A 7 -29.15 -4.26 -11.76
CA GLU A 7 -27.79 -3.80 -12.08
C GLU A 7 -26.74 -4.81 -11.60
N LYS A 8 -26.89 -5.33 -10.38
CA LYS A 8 -26.00 -6.36 -9.85
C LYS A 8 -26.03 -7.62 -10.72
N SER A 9 -27.21 -8.12 -11.12
CA SER A 9 -27.31 -9.28 -12.01
C SER A 9 -26.67 -9.03 -13.37
N TYR A 10 -26.86 -7.85 -13.96
CA TYR A 10 -26.26 -7.50 -15.24
C TYR A 10 -24.72 -7.45 -15.16
N LEU A 11 -24.18 -6.88 -14.08
CA LEU A 11 -22.74 -6.81 -13.87
C LEU A 11 -22.12 -8.20 -13.69
N ILE A 12 -22.77 -9.08 -12.93
CA ILE A 12 -22.31 -10.46 -12.76
C ILE A 12 -22.29 -11.17 -14.12
N ASP A 13 -23.40 -11.14 -14.87
CA ASP A 13 -23.49 -11.78 -16.19
C ASP A 13 -22.42 -11.25 -17.16
N SER A 14 -22.15 -9.94 -17.14
CA SER A 14 -21.15 -9.28 -17.98
C SER A 14 -19.71 -9.67 -17.60
N LEU A 15 -19.42 -9.73 -16.30
CA LEU A 15 -18.09 -10.07 -15.78
C LEU A 15 -17.79 -11.56 -15.88
N SER A 16 -18.83 -12.42 -15.86
CA SER A 16 -18.70 -13.87 -16.02
C SER A 16 -18.67 -14.34 -17.48
N CYS A 17 -18.79 -13.42 -18.44
CA CYS A 17 -18.56 -13.72 -19.86
C CYS A 17 -17.13 -14.20 -20.13
N ASN A 18 -16.93 -14.92 -21.24
CA ASN A 18 -15.60 -15.31 -21.72
C ASN A 18 -15.37 -14.74 -23.13
N PRO A 19 -14.61 -13.64 -23.30
CA PRO A 19 -13.85 -12.92 -22.26
C PRO A 19 -14.73 -12.07 -21.33
N PRO A 20 -14.26 -11.74 -20.11
CA PRO A 20 -15.00 -10.93 -19.16
C PRO A 20 -15.11 -9.49 -19.65
N ILE A 21 -16.30 -8.90 -19.51
CA ILE A 21 -16.59 -7.54 -19.96
C ILE A 21 -16.74 -6.64 -18.72
N ARG A 22 -15.69 -5.87 -18.43
CA ARG A 22 -15.70 -4.87 -17.35
C ARG A 22 -16.57 -3.66 -17.73
N PRO A 23 -17.22 -2.99 -16.76
CA PRO A 23 -18.10 -1.85 -17.02
C PRO A 23 -17.39 -0.67 -17.70
N ASP A 24 -16.08 -0.54 -17.52
CA ASP A 24 -15.23 0.48 -18.13
C ASP A 24 -14.42 -0.04 -19.34
N GLY A 25 -14.62 -1.30 -19.74
CA GLY A 25 -13.97 -1.93 -20.88
C GLY A 25 -12.49 -2.30 -20.67
N ARG A 26 -11.95 -2.19 -19.45
CA ARG A 26 -10.59 -2.63 -19.14
C ARG A 26 -10.43 -4.14 -19.27
N SER A 27 -9.19 -4.60 -19.49
CA SER A 27 -8.86 -6.01 -19.31
C SER A 27 -8.77 -6.38 -17.82
N SER A 28 -8.80 -7.68 -17.51
CA SER A 28 -8.70 -8.19 -16.14
C SER A 28 -7.39 -7.82 -15.42
N ASN A 29 -6.32 -7.57 -16.18
CA ASN A 29 -4.98 -7.23 -15.68
C ASN A 29 -4.65 -5.73 -15.76
N GLN A 30 -5.64 -4.87 -16.07
CA GLN A 30 -5.44 -3.44 -16.30
C GLN A 30 -5.94 -2.59 -15.12
N PHE A 31 -5.07 -1.70 -14.64
CA PHE A 31 -5.37 -0.70 -13.61
C PHE A 31 -6.07 0.53 -14.21
N ARG A 32 -6.82 1.24 -13.37
CA ARG A 32 -7.27 2.60 -13.67
C ARG A 32 -6.09 3.54 -13.80
N PRO A 33 -6.21 4.62 -14.59
CA PRO A 33 -5.24 5.72 -14.56
C PRO A 33 -5.13 6.31 -13.16
N ILE A 34 -3.89 6.57 -12.74
CA ILE A 34 -3.55 7.20 -11.46
C ILE A 34 -2.61 8.37 -11.70
N GLU A 35 -2.78 9.42 -10.91
CA GLU A 35 -1.87 10.56 -10.84
C GLU A 35 -1.15 10.51 -9.50
N ILE A 36 0.18 10.64 -9.51
CA ILE A 36 1.02 10.63 -8.31
C ILE A 36 1.84 11.91 -8.28
N SER A 37 1.80 12.61 -7.15
CA SER A 37 2.69 13.72 -6.85
C SER A 37 3.46 13.43 -5.57
N THR A 38 4.77 13.67 -5.57
CA THR A 38 5.67 13.50 -4.43
C THR A 38 6.28 14.83 -4.00
N GLU A 39 6.90 14.87 -2.81
CA GLU A 39 7.73 16.01 -2.36
C GLU A 39 6.99 17.37 -2.27
N PHE A 40 5.71 17.37 -1.92
CA PHE A 40 4.92 18.62 -1.78
C PHE A 40 4.81 19.12 -0.33
N LEU A 41 5.03 18.26 0.67
CA LEU A 41 5.06 18.66 2.10
C LEU A 41 6.50 18.94 2.54
N SER A 42 6.89 20.20 2.55
CA SER A 42 8.25 20.62 2.94
C SER A 42 8.59 20.37 4.42
N SER A 43 7.58 20.19 5.28
CA SER A 43 7.75 19.90 6.70
C SER A 43 7.96 18.41 7.01
N SER A 44 7.73 17.54 6.02
CA SER A 44 7.90 16.09 6.13
C SER A 44 9.17 15.64 5.43
N ASN A 45 9.75 14.53 5.86
CA ASN A 45 10.94 13.95 5.22
C ASN A 45 10.63 13.36 3.84
N GLY A 46 9.41 12.87 3.67
CA GLY A 46 8.87 12.39 2.40
C GLY A 46 7.37 12.64 2.36
N SER A 47 6.82 12.77 1.16
CA SER A 47 5.38 12.90 0.98
C SER A 47 4.95 12.37 -0.37
N SER A 48 3.73 11.86 -0.42
CA SER A 48 3.07 11.49 -1.67
C SER A 48 1.57 11.78 -1.60
N ARG A 49 0.99 12.04 -2.77
CA ARG A 49 -0.43 12.22 -2.97
C ARG A 49 -0.78 11.46 -4.23
N ILE A 50 -1.76 10.58 -4.13
CA ILE A 50 -2.28 9.79 -5.24
C ILE A 50 -3.74 10.15 -5.48
N ILE A 51 -4.10 10.30 -6.76
CA ILE A 51 -5.46 10.57 -7.21
C ILE A 51 -5.83 9.50 -8.23
N LEU A 52 -6.93 8.79 -7.98
CA LEU A 52 -7.49 7.81 -8.92
C LEU A 52 -8.52 8.48 -9.83
N SER A 53 -8.76 7.87 -11.00
CA SER A 53 -9.79 8.32 -11.95
C SER A 53 -11.21 8.42 -11.39
N ASP A 54 -11.54 7.72 -10.29
CA ASP A 54 -12.85 7.76 -9.64
C ASP A 54 -12.98 8.89 -8.59
N GLY A 55 -11.93 9.68 -8.40
CA GLY A 55 -11.85 10.72 -7.38
C GLY A 55 -11.36 10.25 -6.01
N SER A 56 -11.01 8.96 -5.86
CA SER A 56 -10.37 8.49 -4.63
C SER A 56 -9.01 9.16 -4.47
N GLU A 57 -8.76 9.69 -3.28
CA GLU A 57 -7.57 10.49 -2.99
C GLU A 57 -6.96 10.05 -1.66
N CYS A 58 -5.65 9.84 -1.69
CA CYS A 58 -4.87 9.47 -0.51
C CYS A 58 -3.59 10.30 -0.45
N ILE A 59 -3.27 10.78 0.74
CA ILE A 59 -2.05 11.54 1.05
C ILE A 59 -1.24 10.72 2.06
N VAL A 60 0.07 10.65 1.86
CA VAL A 60 0.99 10.02 2.80
C VAL A 60 2.09 11.00 3.16
N SER A 61 2.39 11.09 4.45
CA SER A 61 3.48 11.87 5.01
C SER A 61 4.43 10.95 5.76
N VAL A 62 5.73 11.09 5.49
CA VAL A 62 6.78 10.36 6.20
C VAL A 62 7.56 11.33 7.08
N LYS A 63 7.61 11.04 8.38
CA LYS A 63 8.40 11.80 9.36
C LYS A 63 9.41 10.88 10.03
N SER A 64 10.57 11.42 10.35
CA SER A 64 11.63 10.69 11.03
C SER A 64 11.89 11.24 12.43
N LYS A 65 12.27 10.36 13.35
CA LYS A 65 12.72 10.69 14.70
C LYS A 65 13.90 9.80 15.07
N VAL A 66 14.92 10.37 15.70
CA VAL A 66 16.03 9.57 16.24
C VAL A 66 15.58 8.90 17.53
N VAL A 67 15.77 7.58 17.61
CA VAL A 67 15.43 6.78 18.79
C VAL A 67 16.57 5.81 19.12
N ASP A 68 16.64 5.41 20.38
CA ASP A 68 17.47 4.27 20.81
C ASP A 68 16.70 2.99 20.46
N PHE A 69 17.16 2.27 19.44
CA PHE A 69 16.43 1.10 18.93
C PHE A 69 16.50 -0.11 19.86
N ASN A 70 17.33 -0.07 20.91
CA ASN A 70 17.31 -1.07 21.97
C ASN A 70 16.11 -0.89 22.92
N LEU A 71 15.60 0.35 23.03
CA LEU A 71 14.40 0.67 23.81
C LEU A 71 13.15 0.56 22.94
N ASP A 72 13.22 1.08 21.71
CA ASP A 72 12.13 1.08 20.75
C ASP A 72 12.52 0.29 19.47
N PRO A 73 12.32 -1.05 19.45
CA PRO A 73 12.71 -1.87 18.29
C PRO A 73 11.82 -1.65 17.06
N GLU A 74 10.62 -1.10 17.25
CA GLU A 74 9.71 -0.76 16.15
C GLU A 74 10.13 0.55 15.49
N LEU A 75 10.97 0.43 14.46
CA LEU A 75 11.53 1.54 13.70
C LEU A 75 10.61 2.07 12.60
N VAL A 76 9.56 1.36 12.21
CA VAL A 76 8.58 1.89 11.25
C VAL A 76 7.19 1.66 11.80
N VAL A 77 6.41 2.74 11.84
CA VAL A 77 5.03 2.73 12.31
C VAL A 77 4.17 3.34 11.22
N VAL A 78 3.15 2.60 10.77
CA VAL A 78 2.12 3.10 9.86
C VAL A 78 0.87 3.41 10.65
N ASP A 79 0.36 4.62 10.45
CA ASP A 79 -0.95 5.04 10.92
C ASP A 79 -1.83 5.39 9.71
N VAL A 80 -3.12 5.08 9.81
CA VAL A 80 -4.08 5.29 8.71
C VAL A 80 -5.33 5.94 9.25
N ASP A 81 -5.57 7.16 8.79
CA ASP A 81 -6.82 7.89 8.95
C ASP A 81 -7.63 7.79 7.65
N ILE A 82 -8.89 7.38 7.77
CA ILE A 82 -9.83 7.30 6.64
C ILE A 82 -11.00 8.22 6.92
N ALA A 83 -11.12 9.27 6.12
CA ALA A 83 -12.19 10.26 6.26
C ALA A 83 -13.57 9.59 6.26
N GLY A 84 -14.36 9.89 7.30
CA GLY A 84 -15.70 9.32 7.49
C GLY A 84 -15.75 7.99 8.24
N HIS A 85 -14.59 7.39 8.56
CA HIS A 85 -14.50 6.23 9.44
C HIS A 85 -13.93 6.62 10.80
N ARG A 86 -14.18 5.78 11.80
CA ARG A 86 -13.57 5.92 13.13
C ARG A 86 -12.24 5.17 13.17
N ASP A 87 -11.27 5.70 13.89
CA ASP A 87 -9.95 5.08 14.12
C ASP A 87 -10.06 3.69 14.77
N ASP A 88 -11.08 3.51 15.62
CA ASP A 88 -11.35 2.23 16.30
C ASP A 88 -12.17 1.24 15.47
N SER A 89 -12.57 1.62 14.25
CA SER A 89 -13.33 0.73 13.36
C SER A 89 -12.51 -0.49 12.96
N VAL A 90 -13.19 -1.64 12.85
CA VAL A 90 -12.55 -2.90 12.44
C VAL A 90 -11.90 -2.78 11.07
N PHE A 91 -12.52 -2.01 10.17
CA PHE A 91 -12.02 -1.74 8.82
C PHE A 91 -10.66 -1.04 8.84
N VAL A 92 -10.57 0.11 9.51
CA VAL A 92 -9.32 0.89 9.63
C VAL A 92 -8.25 0.07 10.35
N ARG A 93 -8.57 -0.53 11.50
CA ARG A 93 -7.62 -1.36 12.27
C ARG A 93 -7.08 -2.55 11.48
N SER A 94 -7.92 -3.17 10.64
CA SER A 94 -7.50 -4.28 9.78
C SER A 94 -6.46 -3.83 8.75
N ILE A 95 -6.69 -2.68 8.10
CA ILE A 95 -5.76 -2.08 7.13
C ILE A 95 -4.45 -1.69 7.83
N VAL A 96 -4.52 -0.98 8.95
CA VAL A 96 -3.35 -0.58 9.76
C VAL A 96 -2.53 -1.80 10.17
N SER A 97 -3.20 -2.85 10.69
CA SER A 97 -2.53 -4.09 11.08
C SER A 97 -1.87 -4.78 9.88
N MET A 98 -2.53 -4.78 8.71
CA MET A 98 -1.98 -5.38 7.50
C MET A 98 -0.72 -4.66 7.01
N LEU A 99 -0.74 -3.33 6.99
CA LEU A 99 0.39 -2.51 6.56
C LEU A 99 1.58 -2.61 7.53
N ASN A 100 1.32 -2.54 8.83
CA ASN A 100 2.38 -2.70 9.84
C ASN A 100 3.02 -4.10 9.77
N ASN A 101 2.23 -5.17 9.67
CA ASN A 101 2.77 -6.53 9.53
C ASN A 101 3.60 -6.71 8.25
N LEU A 102 3.20 -6.07 7.16
CA LEU A 102 3.92 -6.13 5.89
C LEU A 102 5.30 -5.49 6.02
N ILE A 103 5.33 -4.26 6.54
CA ILE A 103 6.56 -3.47 6.64
C ILE A 103 7.52 -4.12 7.65
N LEU A 104 7.02 -4.56 8.81
CA LEU A 104 7.85 -5.25 9.79
C LEU A 104 8.56 -6.49 9.24
N ARG A 105 8.00 -7.14 8.21
CA ARG A 105 8.57 -8.37 7.66
C ARG A 105 9.58 -8.12 6.54
N ASP A 106 9.25 -7.24 5.60
CA ASP A 106 10.01 -7.08 4.36
C ASP A 106 10.96 -5.87 4.38
N PHE A 107 10.81 -4.95 5.36
CA PHE A 107 11.63 -3.75 5.44
C PHE A 107 12.99 -4.02 6.09
N ASN A 108 14.07 -3.69 5.37
CA ASN A 108 15.42 -3.82 5.92
C ASN A 108 15.71 -2.69 6.92
N MET A 109 15.53 -2.99 8.21
CA MET A 109 15.73 -2.07 9.33
C MET A 109 17.18 -1.58 9.47
N GLU A 110 18.17 -2.31 8.96
CA GLU A 110 19.58 -1.90 9.03
C GLU A 110 19.82 -0.57 8.30
N LYS A 111 19.01 -0.30 7.26
CA LYS A 111 19.08 0.95 6.50
C LYS A 111 18.62 2.18 7.31
N LEU A 112 17.99 1.97 8.46
CA LEU A 112 17.58 3.01 9.40
C LEU A 112 18.57 3.17 10.56
N HIS A 113 19.57 2.30 10.69
CA HIS A 113 20.55 2.42 11.76
C HIS A 113 21.54 3.55 11.47
N LEU A 114 21.67 4.44 12.45
CA LEU A 114 22.64 5.53 12.41
C LEU A 114 23.97 5.08 13.00
N THR A 115 23.88 4.53 14.20
CA THR A 115 25.01 4.06 15.01
C THR A 115 24.69 2.68 15.58
N LYS A 116 25.53 2.17 16.50
CA LYS A 116 25.27 0.89 17.19
C LYS A 116 24.13 0.95 18.21
N ARG A 117 23.62 2.15 18.52
CA ARG A 117 22.57 2.37 19.53
C ARG A 117 21.37 3.13 18.97
N TYR A 118 21.61 4.07 18.07
CA TYR A 118 20.58 4.96 17.54
C TYR A 118 20.19 4.61 16.11
N GLY A 119 18.91 4.84 15.81
CA GLY A 119 18.35 4.66 14.47
C GLY A 119 17.21 5.65 14.22
N PHE A 120 16.82 5.75 12.95
CA PHE A 120 15.64 6.50 12.57
C PHE A 120 14.39 5.66 12.77
N LYS A 121 13.47 6.17 13.58
CA LYS A 121 12.08 5.74 13.60
C LYS A 121 11.29 6.55 12.57
N LEU A 122 10.65 5.86 11.63
CA LEU A 122 9.79 6.42 10.60
C LEU A 122 8.33 6.32 11.03
N PHE A 123 7.63 7.44 10.96
CA PHE A 123 6.18 7.54 11.08
C PHE A 123 5.61 7.77 9.69
N VAL A 124 4.84 6.81 9.21
CA VAL A 124 4.14 6.85 7.92
C VAL A 124 2.69 7.15 8.22
N ASP A 125 2.35 8.44 8.16
CA ASP A 125 1.00 8.95 8.41
C ASP A 125 0.22 8.93 7.09
N VAL A 126 -0.82 8.11 7.00
CA VAL A 126 -1.69 7.99 5.81
C VAL A 126 -3.02 8.68 6.09
N LEU A 127 -3.45 9.55 5.18
CA LEU A 127 -4.75 10.19 5.19
C LEU A 127 -5.50 9.87 3.89
N VAL A 128 -6.55 9.07 3.99
CA VAL A 128 -7.48 8.79 2.89
C VAL A 128 -8.59 9.83 2.94
N LEU A 129 -8.59 10.76 1.97
CA LEU A 129 -9.56 11.84 1.90
C LEU A 129 -10.91 11.36 1.35
N CYS A 130 -10.85 10.49 0.34
CA CYS A 130 -12.03 9.88 -0.26
C CYS A 130 -11.65 8.51 -0.84
N SER A 131 -12.54 7.53 -0.72
CA SER A 131 -12.38 6.22 -1.35
C SER A 131 -13.73 5.67 -1.79
N SER A 132 -13.87 5.33 -3.07
CA SER A 132 -15.06 4.67 -3.62
C SER A 132 -14.96 3.15 -3.67
N SER A 133 -13.74 2.60 -3.73
CA SER A 133 -13.43 1.17 -3.71
C SER A 133 -12.55 0.84 -2.49
N TYR A 134 -12.27 -0.44 -2.27
CA TYR A 134 -11.37 -0.87 -1.19
C TYR A 134 -9.98 -0.15 -1.28
N PRO A 135 -9.56 0.66 -0.29
CA PRO A 135 -8.52 1.67 -0.46
C PRO A 135 -7.08 1.15 -0.33
N LEU A 136 -6.87 -0.14 -0.07
CA LEU A 136 -5.57 -0.67 0.30
C LEU A 136 -4.50 -0.56 -0.81
N THR A 137 -4.88 -0.77 -2.07
CA THR A 137 -3.94 -0.62 -3.20
C THR A 137 -3.48 0.83 -3.37
N PRO A 138 -4.38 1.84 -3.46
CA PRO A 138 -4.00 3.25 -3.44
C PRO A 138 -3.08 3.63 -2.26
N ILE A 139 -3.42 3.20 -1.04
CA ILE A 139 -2.60 3.46 0.14
C ILE A 139 -1.20 2.88 -0.04
N SER A 140 -1.08 1.63 -0.50
CA SER A 140 0.20 0.98 -0.70
C SER A 140 1.06 1.67 -1.78
N LEU A 141 0.46 2.10 -2.89
CA LEU A 141 1.14 2.85 -3.95
C LEU A 141 1.62 4.22 -3.45
N ALA A 142 0.82 4.89 -2.60
CA ALA A 142 1.18 6.16 -2.00
C ALA A 142 2.33 5.98 -1.00
N ILE A 143 2.29 4.98 -0.12
CA ILE A 143 3.38 4.67 0.81
C ILE A 143 4.67 4.36 0.05
N TYR A 144 4.60 3.56 -1.01
CA TYR A 144 5.74 3.26 -1.89
C TYR A 144 6.39 4.53 -2.43
N SER A 145 5.58 5.42 -2.99
CA SER A 145 6.06 6.68 -3.57
C SER A 145 6.60 7.65 -2.52
N ALA A 146 5.99 7.68 -1.32
CA ALA A 146 6.45 8.54 -0.23
C ALA A 146 7.80 8.08 0.32
N LEU A 147 7.97 6.78 0.57
CA LEU A 147 9.23 6.22 1.06
C LEU A 147 10.36 6.34 0.04
N ASN A 148 10.07 6.12 -1.25
CA ASN A 148 11.05 6.32 -2.33
C ASN A 148 11.39 7.78 -2.61
N SER A 149 10.65 8.74 -2.04
CA SER A 149 10.93 10.19 -2.13
C SER A 149 11.36 10.77 -0.78
N THR A 150 11.71 9.91 0.19
CA THR A 150 12.09 10.33 1.53
C THR A 150 13.57 10.67 1.62
N TYR A 151 13.89 11.81 2.21
CA TYR A 151 15.25 12.26 2.49
C TYR A 151 15.46 12.43 4.01
N LEU A 152 16.54 11.86 4.53
CA LEU A 152 16.88 11.85 5.95
C LEU A 152 18.14 12.68 6.22
N PRO A 153 18.25 13.36 7.38
CA PRO A 153 19.44 14.15 7.70
C PRO A 153 20.72 13.30 7.69
N LYS A 154 21.78 13.83 7.08
CA LYS A 154 23.07 13.15 6.98
C LYS A 154 23.80 13.14 8.32
N LEU A 155 24.23 11.97 8.77
CA LEU A 155 25.01 11.81 10.00
C LEU A 155 26.45 12.33 9.81
N VAL A 156 26.95 13.11 10.77
CA VAL A 156 28.32 13.66 10.79
C VAL A 156 29.16 13.07 11.93
N SER A 157 28.52 12.68 13.04
CA SER A 157 29.21 12.06 14.17
C SER A 157 29.73 10.65 13.83
N ASN A 158 30.62 10.13 14.68
CA ASN A 158 31.07 8.75 14.57
C ASN A 158 29.89 7.77 14.77
N LYS A 159 30.03 6.57 14.18
CA LYS A 159 29.02 5.51 14.28
C LYS A 159 29.25 4.53 15.44
N ASP A 160 30.40 4.65 16.11
CA ASP A 160 30.82 3.71 17.16
C ASP A 160 30.67 4.31 18.56
N ASP A 161 29.44 4.26 19.05
CA ASP A 161 29.04 4.89 20.32
C ASP A 161 29.19 3.91 21.51
N LEU A 162 29.86 2.76 21.32
CA LEU A 162 30.01 1.77 22.40
C LEU A 162 31.02 2.19 23.47
N GLN A 163 31.98 3.03 23.11
CA GLN A 163 33.08 3.43 24.00
C GLN A 163 32.92 4.86 24.52
N ILE A 164 32.17 5.69 23.81
CA ILE A 164 31.90 7.09 24.14
C ILE A 164 30.42 7.31 23.85
N ASP A 165 29.64 7.67 24.88
CA ASP A 165 28.22 8.02 24.76
C ASP A 165 28.09 9.38 24.02
N GLU A 166 28.40 9.41 22.73
CA GLU A 166 28.16 10.56 21.85
C GLU A 166 26.73 10.51 21.32
N LEU A 167 26.04 11.66 21.34
CA LEU A 167 24.73 11.79 20.71
C LEU A 167 24.91 11.98 19.18
N PRO A 168 24.04 11.38 18.35
CA PRO A 168 24.09 11.57 16.91
C PRO A 168 24.01 13.05 16.51
N MET A 169 24.98 13.52 15.73
CA MET A 169 24.98 14.86 15.15
C MET A 169 24.77 14.80 13.64
N PHE A 170 23.95 15.70 13.12
CA PHE A 170 23.58 15.76 11.71
C PHE A 170 24.12 17.02 11.04
N HIS A 171 24.24 16.97 9.72
CA HIS A 171 24.54 18.15 8.92
C HIS A 171 23.31 19.05 8.81
N ASP A 172 23.50 20.37 8.84
CA ASP A 172 22.38 21.33 8.84
C ASP A 172 21.60 21.37 7.51
N PHE A 173 22.24 21.02 6.40
CA PHE A 173 21.69 21.16 5.04
C PHE A 173 21.73 19.88 4.20
N ASP A 174 22.52 18.88 4.60
CA ASP A 174 22.72 17.71 3.76
C ASP A 174 21.75 16.62 4.18
N PHE A 175 21.02 16.11 3.20
CA PHE A 175 20.13 14.97 3.38
C PHE A 175 20.53 13.84 2.45
N GLU A 176 20.34 12.61 2.91
CA GLU A 176 20.55 11.40 2.14
C GLU A 176 19.21 10.75 1.82
N LYS A 177 19.06 10.34 0.56
CA LYS A 177 17.86 9.65 0.10
C LYS A 177 17.76 8.29 0.79
N LEU A 178 16.60 7.99 1.37
CA LEU A 178 16.33 6.68 1.96
C LEU A 178 16.25 5.63 0.85
N GLN A 179 17.13 4.63 0.90
CA GLN A 179 17.20 3.57 -0.11
C GLN A 179 16.55 2.28 0.38
N VAL A 180 15.23 2.20 0.43
CA VAL A 180 14.52 1.04 1.00
C VAL A 180 13.72 0.29 -0.04
N ASP A 181 13.61 -1.02 0.16
CA ASP A 181 12.78 -1.88 -0.68
C ASP A 181 11.38 -1.90 -0.08
N VAL A 182 10.44 -1.23 -0.75
CA VAL A 182 9.08 -1.07 -0.25
C VAL A 182 8.18 -2.10 -0.93
N PRO A 183 7.50 -2.98 -0.16
CA PRO A 183 6.55 -3.93 -0.73
C PRO A 183 5.26 -3.23 -1.19
N LEU A 184 4.59 -3.82 -2.18
CA LEU A 184 3.32 -3.37 -2.71
C LEU A 184 2.20 -4.36 -2.38
N LEU A 185 1.01 -3.85 -2.10
CA LEU A 185 -0.21 -4.61 -1.92
C LEU A 185 -1.15 -4.36 -3.09
N PHE A 186 -1.66 -5.45 -3.66
CA PHE A 186 -2.63 -5.43 -4.74
C PHE A 186 -3.93 -6.07 -4.30
N THR A 187 -5.03 -5.35 -4.48
CA THR A 187 -6.40 -5.81 -4.28
C THR A 187 -6.91 -6.39 -5.59
N VAL A 188 -7.45 -7.60 -5.48
CA VAL A 188 -7.97 -8.39 -6.59
C VAL A 188 -9.36 -8.86 -6.22
N ALA A 189 -10.35 -8.67 -7.10
CA ALA A 189 -11.69 -9.21 -6.91
C ALA A 189 -11.84 -10.55 -7.62
N VAL A 190 -12.51 -11.49 -6.96
CA VAL A 190 -12.94 -12.77 -7.52
C VAL A 190 -14.44 -12.66 -7.78
N ILE A 191 -14.83 -12.83 -9.05
CA ILE A 191 -16.21 -12.68 -9.53
C ILE A 191 -16.52 -13.95 -10.32
N ASP A 192 -17.30 -14.84 -9.74
CA ASP A 192 -17.45 -16.23 -10.18
C ASP A 192 -16.08 -16.88 -10.46
N ASP A 193 -15.82 -17.26 -11.72
CA ASP A 193 -14.57 -17.90 -12.16
C ASP A 193 -13.54 -16.90 -12.72
N VAL A 194 -13.81 -15.60 -12.63
CA VAL A 194 -12.97 -14.52 -13.16
C VAL A 194 -12.27 -13.78 -12.03
N VAL A 195 -11.05 -13.36 -12.30
CA VAL A 195 -10.22 -12.61 -11.37
C VAL A 195 -9.83 -11.28 -12.01
N VAL A 196 -10.13 -10.16 -11.35
CA VAL A 196 -9.86 -8.81 -11.84
C VAL A 196 -9.02 -8.00 -10.86
N VAL A 197 -8.04 -7.26 -11.40
CA VAL A 197 -7.18 -6.37 -10.61
C VAL A 197 -7.75 -4.96 -10.59
N ASP A 198 -7.52 -4.25 -9.48
CA ASP A 198 -8.01 -2.89 -9.24
C ASP A 198 -9.52 -2.81 -9.51
N PRO A 199 -10.31 -3.51 -8.68
CA PRO A 199 -11.75 -3.49 -8.81
C PRO A 199 -12.29 -2.07 -8.62
N SER A 200 -13.24 -1.70 -9.47
CA SER A 200 -14.05 -0.50 -9.29
C SER A 200 -15.08 -0.71 -8.17
N SER A 201 -15.68 0.38 -7.69
CA SER A 201 -16.76 0.31 -6.69
C SER A 201 -17.95 -0.54 -7.14
N MET A 202 -18.23 -0.61 -8.43
CA MET A 202 -19.29 -1.47 -8.98
C MET A 202 -18.89 -2.95 -8.96
N GLU A 203 -17.62 -3.26 -9.21
CA GLU A 203 -17.10 -4.63 -9.18
C GLU A 203 -16.96 -5.13 -7.75
N ASP A 204 -16.57 -4.27 -6.81
CA ASP A 204 -16.52 -4.58 -5.38
C ASP A 204 -17.89 -5.06 -4.86
N GLU A 205 -19.00 -4.46 -5.32
CA GLU A 205 -20.38 -4.77 -4.90
C GLU A 205 -20.91 -6.12 -5.40
N VAL A 206 -20.32 -6.67 -6.47
CA VAL A 206 -20.74 -7.94 -7.08
C VAL A 206 -19.69 -9.05 -6.93
N ALA A 207 -18.54 -8.74 -6.33
CA ALA A 207 -17.49 -9.71 -6.11
C ALA A 207 -17.90 -10.79 -5.11
N CYS A 208 -17.61 -12.05 -5.45
CA CYS A 208 -17.77 -13.19 -4.56
C CYS A 208 -16.80 -13.11 -3.38
N ASN A 209 -15.56 -12.69 -3.65
CA ASN A 209 -14.53 -12.52 -2.63
C ASN A 209 -13.45 -11.54 -3.12
N GLY A 210 -12.60 -11.10 -2.22
CA GLY A 210 -11.40 -10.32 -2.54
C GLY A 210 -10.14 -11.02 -2.07
N LEU A 211 -9.05 -10.83 -2.81
CA LEU A 211 -7.72 -11.25 -2.44
C LEU A 211 -6.81 -10.04 -2.36
N VAL A 212 -5.98 -10.01 -1.32
CA VAL A 212 -4.86 -9.09 -1.21
C VAL A 212 -3.58 -9.86 -1.41
N ILE A 213 -2.82 -9.47 -2.42
CA ILE A 213 -1.57 -10.11 -2.83
C ILE A 213 -0.43 -9.12 -2.59
N THR A 214 0.59 -9.59 -1.87
CA THR A 214 1.80 -8.81 -1.64
C THR A 214 2.82 -9.09 -2.75
N TRP A 215 3.44 -8.02 -3.24
CA TRP A 215 4.55 -8.05 -4.19
C TRP A 215 5.77 -7.37 -3.58
N SER A 216 6.88 -8.09 -3.49
CA SER A 216 8.13 -7.58 -2.92
C SER A 216 9.32 -8.22 -3.62
N ASN A 217 10.39 -7.44 -3.83
CA ASN A 217 11.64 -7.92 -4.44
C ASN A 217 11.45 -8.71 -5.75
N GLY A 218 10.49 -8.29 -6.59
CA GLY A 218 10.23 -8.91 -7.89
C GLY A 218 9.46 -10.24 -7.85
N THR A 219 8.90 -10.60 -6.69
CA THR A 219 8.14 -11.85 -6.51
C THR A 219 6.87 -11.61 -5.69
N VAL A 220 5.90 -12.50 -5.87
CA VAL A 220 4.74 -12.56 -4.96
C VAL A 220 5.20 -13.19 -3.65
N CYS A 221 4.98 -12.49 -2.54
CA CYS A 221 5.34 -12.96 -1.21
C CYS A 221 4.12 -12.94 -0.29
N ALA A 222 4.26 -13.51 0.91
CA ALA A 222 3.25 -13.33 1.95
C ALA A 222 3.31 -11.88 2.50
N PRO A 223 2.30 -11.38 3.23
CA PRO A 223 1.00 -12.01 3.47
C PRO A 223 0.12 -12.02 2.21
N ILE A 224 -0.59 -13.12 2.00
CA ILE A 224 -1.74 -13.18 1.09
C ILE A 224 -2.96 -13.34 1.98
N ARG A 225 -3.98 -12.50 1.79
CA ARG A 225 -5.19 -12.52 2.61
C ARG A 225 -6.44 -12.49 1.75
N SER A 226 -7.47 -13.21 2.17
CA SER A 226 -8.82 -13.02 1.65
C SER A 226 -9.53 -11.90 2.42
N ILE A 227 -10.30 -11.10 1.71
CA ILE A 227 -11.09 -9.99 2.26
C ILE A 227 -12.49 -10.01 1.66
N GLY A 228 -13.51 -9.66 2.44
CA GLY A 228 -14.84 -9.37 1.89
C GLY A 228 -14.85 -7.97 1.27
N LEU A 229 -15.20 -7.86 0.00
CA LEU A 229 -15.35 -6.56 -0.70
C LEU A 229 -16.76 -5.97 -0.52
N ASN A 230 -17.74 -6.84 -0.28
CA ASN A 230 -19.13 -6.50 0.03
C ASN A 230 -19.69 -7.49 1.07
N GLU A 231 -20.88 -7.18 1.61
CA GLU A 231 -21.58 -8.03 2.57
C GLU A 231 -22.65 -8.92 1.93
N ASP A 232 -23.14 -8.57 0.73
CA ASP A 232 -24.31 -9.18 0.10
C ASP A 232 -23.99 -10.47 -0.68
N TYR A 233 -22.83 -10.54 -1.34
CA TYR A 233 -22.45 -11.58 -2.30
C TYR A 233 -21.23 -12.40 -1.85
N SER A 234 -20.80 -12.24 -0.59
CA SER A 234 -19.61 -12.92 -0.09
C SER A 234 -19.79 -14.46 -0.11
N SER A 235 -18.97 -15.14 -0.89
CA SER A 235 -18.97 -16.60 -1.04
C SER A 235 -17.55 -17.17 -1.01
N GLY A 236 -17.45 -18.50 -0.89
CA GLY A 236 -16.17 -19.19 -0.92
C GLY A 236 -15.58 -19.21 -2.33
N PHE A 237 -14.25 -19.36 -2.44
CA PHE A 237 -13.55 -19.49 -3.71
C PHE A 237 -12.63 -20.71 -3.71
N ASP A 238 -12.44 -21.29 -4.90
CA ASP A 238 -11.51 -22.39 -5.12
C ASP A 238 -10.04 -21.95 -5.16
N VAL A 239 -9.13 -22.89 -4.89
CA VAL A 239 -7.67 -22.68 -4.99
C VAL A 239 -7.24 -22.18 -6.38
N LYS A 240 -7.97 -22.54 -7.43
CA LYS A 240 -7.72 -22.07 -8.80
C LYS A 240 -7.71 -20.53 -8.89
N HIS A 241 -8.60 -19.85 -8.16
CA HIS A 241 -8.68 -18.38 -8.15
C HIS A 241 -7.46 -17.73 -7.51
N ILE A 242 -6.89 -18.37 -6.47
CA ILE A 242 -5.65 -17.90 -5.85
C ILE A 242 -4.50 -17.97 -6.87
N MET A 243 -4.39 -19.09 -7.59
CA MET A 243 -3.34 -19.26 -8.61
C MET A 243 -3.49 -18.23 -9.74
N MET A 244 -4.73 -18.03 -10.23
CA MET A 244 -5.03 -17.01 -11.25
C MET A 244 -4.67 -15.61 -10.76
N ALA A 245 -5.03 -15.26 -9.53
CA ALA A 245 -4.71 -13.95 -8.97
C ALA A 245 -3.19 -13.74 -8.86
N ILE A 246 -2.45 -14.75 -8.42
CA ILE A 246 -0.97 -14.70 -8.38
C ILE A 246 -0.39 -14.48 -9.78
N ASP A 247 -0.88 -15.19 -10.78
CA ASP A 247 -0.35 -15.10 -12.15
C ASP A 247 -0.67 -13.75 -12.79
N VAL A 248 -1.87 -13.21 -12.57
CA VAL A 248 -2.22 -11.85 -13.02
C VAL A 248 -1.31 -10.81 -12.35
N ILE A 249 -1.07 -10.93 -11.03
CA ILE A 249 -0.17 -10.00 -10.32
C ILE A 249 1.27 -10.09 -10.81
N LYS A 250 1.79 -11.30 -11.09
CA LYS A 250 3.13 -11.45 -11.69
C LYS A 250 3.26 -10.75 -13.04
N GLU A 251 2.18 -10.66 -13.81
CA GLU A 251 2.19 -9.99 -15.11
C GLU A 251 2.10 -8.45 -14.97
N CYS A 252 1.27 -7.95 -14.06
CA CYS A 252 1.01 -6.51 -13.94
C CYS A 252 1.96 -5.78 -12.99
N ALA A 253 2.36 -6.40 -11.87
CA ALA A 253 3.16 -5.74 -10.83
C ALA A 253 4.51 -5.20 -11.33
N PRO A 254 5.29 -5.90 -12.20
CA PRO A 254 6.52 -5.32 -12.75
C PRO A 254 6.28 -4.06 -13.58
N LYS A 255 5.16 -3.99 -14.31
CA LYS A 255 4.77 -2.82 -15.11
C LYS A 255 4.42 -1.64 -14.20
N VAL A 256 3.70 -1.91 -13.10
CA VAL A 256 3.35 -0.91 -12.07
C VAL A 256 4.61 -0.40 -11.38
N VAL A 257 5.49 -1.28 -10.88
CA VAL A 257 6.75 -0.89 -10.23
C VAL A 257 7.63 -0.04 -11.17
N LYS A 258 7.71 -0.42 -12.45
CA LYS A 258 8.45 0.35 -13.45
C LYS A 258 7.85 1.75 -13.64
N ALA A 259 6.52 1.87 -13.64
CA ALA A 259 5.85 3.17 -13.74
C ALA A 259 6.06 4.03 -12.49
N LEU A 260 5.99 3.44 -11.30
CA LEU A 260 6.22 4.14 -10.03
C LEU A 260 7.66 4.65 -9.90
N ASN A 261 8.65 3.87 -10.33
CA ASN A 261 10.06 4.26 -10.28
C ASN A 261 10.46 5.29 -11.36
N ALA A 262 9.56 5.62 -12.29
CA ALA A 262 9.79 6.68 -13.24
C ALA A 262 9.47 8.08 -12.67
N VAL A 263 8.84 8.14 -11.50
CA VAL A 263 8.51 9.33 -10.72
C VAL A 263 9.61 9.59 -9.70
#